data_AF-A0A1J4SG78-F1
#
_entry.id   AF-A0A1J4SG78-F1
#
_cell.length_a   1.000
_cell.length_b   1.000
_cell.length_c   1.000
_cell.angle_alpha   90.00
_cell.angle_beta   90.00
_cell.angle_gamma   90.00
#
_symmetry.space_group_name_H-M   'P 1'
#
loop_
_entity.id
_entity.type
_entity.pdbx_description
1 polymer ?
#
loop_
_entity_poly.entity_id
_entity_poly.type
_entity_poly.pdbx_seq_one_letter_code
_entity_poly.pdbx_strand_id
1 'polypeptide(L)' 'STDYFDLSKAEPVIFPNLKPTTEAISLRMPGYLLSRIKELANSKDVPYQSLIKIFLSDQVRRELRKVA' A
#
# COMPACT_ATOMS: atom_id res chain seq x y z
N SER A 1 -0.19 -31.03 -0.64
CA SER A 1 0.45 -30.35 -1.76
C SER A 1 -0.50 -30.38 -2.94
N THR A 2 -0.83 -29.23 -3.52
CA THR A 2 -1.64 -29.16 -4.74
C THR A 2 -0.80 -29.60 -5.93
N ASP A 3 -1.19 -30.68 -6.61
CA ASP A 3 -0.50 -31.30 -7.77
C ASP A 3 -0.42 -30.42 -9.03
N TYR A 4 -0.71 -29.12 -8.91
CA TYR A 4 -0.81 -28.17 -10.01
C TYR A 4 0.35 -27.17 -10.08
N PHE A 5 1.30 -27.21 -9.13
CA PHE A 5 2.44 -26.29 -9.09
C PHE A 5 3.76 -27.08 -9.08
N ASP A 6 4.38 -27.18 -10.25
CA ASP A 6 5.72 -27.76 -10.43
C ASP A 6 6.80 -26.71 -10.12
N LEU A 7 7.17 -26.64 -8.84
CA LEU A 7 8.18 -25.71 -8.31
C LEU A 7 9.60 -25.96 -8.84
N SER A 8 9.85 -27.09 -9.51
CA SER A 8 11.16 -27.40 -10.11
C SER A 8 11.48 -26.52 -11.33
N LYS A 9 10.46 -25.91 -11.93
CA LYS A 9 10.54 -25.00 -13.08
C LYS A 9 10.44 -23.52 -12.68
N ALA A 10 10.46 -23.21 -11.39
CA ALA A 10 10.35 -21.84 -10.93
C ALA A 10 11.64 -21.06 -11.26
N GLU A 11 11.52 -20.08 -12.16
CA GLU A 11 12.62 -19.20 -12.53
C GLU A 11 12.47 -17.82 -11.88
N PRO A 12 13.57 -17.19 -11.43
CA PRO A 12 13.54 -15.81 -10.96
C PRO A 12 13.23 -14.88 -12.13
N VAL A 13 11.98 -14.43 -12.22
CA VAL A 13 11.53 -13.46 -13.22
C VAL A 13 11.67 -12.03 -12.71
N ILE A 14 12.19 -11.13 -13.54
CA ILE A 14 12.18 -9.69 -13.30
C ILE A 14 11.04 -9.12 -14.13
N PHE A 15 10.21 -8.28 -13.51
CA PHE A 15 9.12 -7.60 -14.19
C PHE A 15 9.46 -6.11 -14.42
N PRO A 16 10.34 -5.78 -15.38
CA PRO A 16 10.86 -4.42 -15.55
C PRO A 16 9.78 -3.40 -15.96
N ASN A 17 8.64 -3.86 -16.48
CA ASN A 17 7.59 -3.02 -17.08
C ASN A 17 6.26 -3.05 -16.32
N LEU A 18 6.18 -3.68 -15.14
CA LEU A 18 4.98 -3.59 -14.32
C LEU A 18 4.87 -2.16 -13.78
N LYS A 19 4.05 -1.32 -14.43
CA LYS A 19 3.57 -0.09 -13.81
C LYS A 19 2.70 -0.49 -12.61
N PRO A 20 2.93 0.06 -11.40
CA PRO A 20 1.94 -0.03 -10.35
C PRO A 20 0.62 0.53 -10.89
N THR A 21 -0.39 -0.32 -11.03
CA THR A 21 -1.71 0.13 -11.46
C THR A 21 -2.31 0.96 -10.34
N THR A 22 -2.78 2.16 -10.66
CA THR A 22 -3.47 3.03 -9.70
C THR A 22 -4.95 3.02 -10.00
N GLU A 23 -5.75 2.56 -9.05
CA GLU A 23 -7.21 2.61 -9.13
C GLU A 23 -7.74 3.79 -8.32
N ALA A 24 -8.62 4.59 -8.93
CA ALA A 24 -9.27 5.69 -8.24
C ALA A 24 -10.40 5.12 -7.36
N ILE A 25 -10.27 5.32 -6.05
CA ILE A 25 -11.29 4.90 -5.07
C ILE A 25 -11.87 6.11 -4.35
N SER A 26 -13.16 6.04 -4.02
CA SER A 26 -13.80 6.98 -3.10
C SER A 26 -13.87 6.37 -1.71
N LEU A 27 -13.29 7.04 -0.72
CA LEU A 27 -13.30 6.61 0.68
C LEU A 27 -13.98 7.67 1.55
N ARG A 28 -14.91 7.23 2.42
CA ARG A 28 -15.48 8.09 3.46
C ARG A 28 -14.62 8.02 4.72
N MET A 29 -14.33 9.18 5.32
CA MET A 29 -13.61 9.27 6.58
C MET A 29 -14.27 10.28 7.52
N PRO A 30 -14.15 10.10 8.85
CA PRO A 30 -14.58 11.11 9.80
C PRO A 30 -13.85 12.44 9.58
N GLY A 31 -14.58 13.56 9.63
CA GLY A 31 -14.02 14.89 9.36
C GLY A 31 -12.85 15.26 10.29
N TYR A 32 -12.96 14.90 11.58
CA TYR A 32 -11.90 15.18 12.56
C TYR A 32 -10.58 14.49 12.22
N LEU A 33 -10.64 13.26 11.69
CA LEU A 33 -9.45 12.50 11.31
C LEU A 33 -8.78 13.13 10.09
N LEU A 34 -9.58 13.54 9.10
CA LEU A 34 -9.06 14.23 7.93
C LEU A 34 -8.35 15.54 8.33
N SER A 35 -8.90 16.30 9.27
CA SER A 35 -8.25 17.52 9.78
C SER A 35 -6.90 17.22 10.42
N ARG A 36 -6.81 16.19 11.29
CA ARG A 36 -5.54 15.77 11.89
C ARG A 36 -4.50 15.33 10.86
N ILE A 37 -4.93 14.60 9.82
CA ILE A 37 -4.03 14.19 8.74
C ILE A 37 -3.50 15.41 7.98
N LYS A 38 -4.33 16.42 7.72
CA LYS A 38 -3.91 17.66 7.07
C LYS A 38 -2.89 18.44 7.91
N GLU A 39 -3.12 18.57 9.22
CA GLU A 39 -2.17 19.17 10.16
C GLU A 39 -0.81 18.45 10.11
N LEU A 40 -0.82 17.12 10.19
CA LEU A 40 0.40 16.33 10.17
C LEU A 40 1.13 16.38 8.82
N ALA A 41 0.38 16.42 7.72
CA ALA A 41 0.93 16.53 6.38
C ALA A 41 1.62 17.88 6.18
N ASN A 42 1.00 18.97 6.65
CA ASN A 42 1.62 20.29 6.63
C ASN A 42 2.90 20.33 7.48
N SER A 43 2.87 19.77 8.70
CA SER A 43 4.06 19.66 9.56
C SER A 43 5.23 18.88 8.91
N LYS A 44 4.91 17.93 8.03
CA LYS A 44 5.89 17.10 7.32
C LYS A 44 6.26 17.65 5.94
N ASP A 45 5.73 18.81 5.56
CA ASP A 45 5.86 19.42 4.25
C ASP A 45 5.52 18.45 3.09
N VAL A 46 4.41 17.72 3.25
CA VAL A 46 3.91 16.79 2.23
C VAL A 46 2.41 16.99 1.98
N PRO A 47 1.90 16.69 0.78
CA PRO A 47 0.46 16.68 0.53
C PRO A 47 -0.25 15.63 1.39
N TYR A 48 -1.43 15.97 1.93
CA TYR A 48 -2.18 15.05 2.79
C TYR A 48 -2.57 13.76 2.08
N GLN A 49 -2.87 13.79 0.77
CA GLN A 49 -3.15 12.57 0.01
C GLN A 49 -1.92 11.65 -0.05
N SER A 50 -0.73 12.22 -0.21
CA SER A 50 0.53 11.45 -0.22
C SER A 50 0.79 10.83 1.16
N LEU A 51 0.55 11.59 2.23
CA LEU A 51 0.69 11.08 3.59
C LEU A 51 -0.25 9.90 3.87
N ILE A 52 -1.50 9.99 3.43
CA ILE A 52 -2.48 8.89 3.54
C ILE A 52 -1.94 7.63 2.86
N LYS A 53 -1.41 7.75 1.63
CA LYS A 53 -0.86 6.60 0.89
C LYS A 53 0.31 5.96 1.63
N ILE A 54 1.21 6.77 2.19
CA ILE A 54 2.37 6.28 2.94
C ILE A 54 1.92 5.50 4.18
N PHE A 55 0.98 6.05 4.95
CA PHE A 55 0.48 5.42 6.17
C PHE A 55 -0.27 4.11 5.88
N LEU A 56 -1.15 4.10 4.87
CA LEU A 56 -1.86 2.89 4.47
C LEU A 56 -0.86 1.81 4.01
N SER A 57 0.13 2.17 3.20
CA SER A 57 1.17 1.23 2.74
C SER A 57 2.01 0.68 3.90
N ASP A 58 2.40 1.51 4.86
CA ASP A 58 3.15 1.05 6.03
C ASP A 58 2.32 0.10 6.89
N GLN A 59 1.06 0.46 7.18
CA GLN A 59 0.17 -0.37 7.99
C GLN A 59 -0.13 -1.71 7.32
N VAL A 60 -0.43 -1.73 6.02
CA VAL A 60 -0.67 -2.98 5.28
C VAL A 60 0.57 -3.87 5.31
N ARG A 61 1.77 -3.31 5.08
CA ARG A 61 3.03 -4.07 5.16
C ARG A 61 3.26 -4.65 6.55
N ARG A 62 2.95 -3.91 7.61
CA ARG A 62 3.05 -4.39 9.00
C ARG A 62 2.11 -5.56 9.25
N GLU A 63 0.85 -5.47 8.82
CA GLU A 63 -0.13 -6.54 9.04
C GLU A 63 0.20 -7.79 8.22
N LEU A 64 0.61 -7.66 6.95
CA LEU A 64 1.03 -8.80 6.13
C LEU A 64 2.25 -9.52 6.71
N ARG A 65 3.18 -8.80 7.34
CA ARG A 65 4.35 -9.39 8.01
C ARG A 65 4.01 -10.13 9.31
N LYS A 66 2.91 -9.80 9.97
CA LYS A 66 2.48 -10.50 11.20
C LYS A 66 1.75 -11.81 10.92
N VAL A 67 1.19 -11.96 9.72
CA VAL A 67 0.39 -13.12 9.31
C VAL A 67 1.26 -14.22 8.67
N ALA A 68 2.47 -13.88 8.23
CA ALA A 68 3.49 -14.80 7.74
C ALA A 68 4.37 -15.34 8.88
#